data_AF-A0A2X4U4L4-F1
#
_entry.id   AF-A0A2X4U4L4-F1
#
_cell.length_a   1.000
_cell.length_b   1.000
_cell.length_c   1.000
_cell.angle_alpha   90.00
_cell.angle_beta   90.00
_cell.angle_gamma   90.00
#
_symmetry.space_group_name_H-M   'P 1'
#
loop_
_entity.id
_entity.type
_entity.pdbx_description
1 polymer ?
#
loop_
_entity_poly.entity_id
_entity_poly.type
_entity_poly.pdbx_seq_one_letter_code
_entity_poly.pdbx_strand_id
1 'polypeptide(L)'
;MVKATEQNDKLNRAVIVSVVLHFILIALLIWGSLQENVNMDSAGGGGEGSVVGAVMVDPGAVVEQYNRQQQQSNDAQRAEKQRQKKAEQQAEELQQKQAAEQQRLKELEKERLTAQEKAAQDAKEQAEQQKQAAEQQKQAAEQQKQAAEQQKQAAEQQKVAEKAAEKAKEQQKVAEAAAAKAKAEADKVAKAQADAQKKAEAEAKKEAAAAAAAKKQAEEAKKAAAAEQKATEAAEKKAAADAEKKAAAEAEKAEKKAAADAEKKAAAEAEKKAAAAEKAAAKKAAADAKKKAAAEAAAQSSEVDDLFGGLADGKNAPKGGGAKSGGAKSKGDGKPAGQGNAKTAGASGADINGYLGQIKGAIESKFYDASSFAGKTCNLRIKLAPDGLLIDVKAEGGDPALCQAAIAAAKQAKIPKPPSQAVYEVFKNAPLVFKP
;
A
#
# COMPACT_ATOMS: atom_id res chain seq x y z
N MET A 1 3.82 -22.25 22.89
CA MET A 1 4.52 -22.72 21.67
C MET A 1 4.71 -24.25 21.58
N VAL A 2 4.17 -25.06 22.50
CA VAL A 2 4.45 -26.52 22.57
C VAL A 2 3.75 -27.36 21.48
N LYS A 3 2.64 -26.88 20.91
CA LYS A 3 1.77 -27.70 20.03
C LYS A 3 2.29 -27.88 18.58
N ALA A 4 3.31 -27.14 18.16
CA ALA A 4 3.82 -27.16 16.79
C ALA A 4 4.99 -28.15 16.57
N THR A 5 5.72 -28.51 17.63
CA THR A 5 6.80 -29.50 17.58
C THR A 5 6.24 -30.92 17.42
N GLU A 6 5.23 -31.25 18.22
CA GLU A 6 4.62 -32.60 18.26
C GLU A 6 3.99 -33.07 16.94
N GLN A 7 3.56 -32.14 16.06
CA GLN A 7 3.04 -32.48 14.74
C GLN A 7 4.14 -32.77 13.71
N ASN A 8 5.29 -32.09 13.79
CA ASN A 8 6.41 -32.33 12.89
C ASN A 8 7.04 -33.72 13.14
N ASP A 9 7.18 -34.13 14.40
CA ASP A 9 7.68 -35.48 14.72
C ASP A 9 6.75 -36.60 14.23
N LYS A 10 5.43 -36.39 14.26
CA LYS A 10 4.46 -37.36 13.73
C LYS A 10 4.53 -37.48 12.22
N LEU A 11 4.69 -36.36 11.50
CA LEU A 11 4.87 -36.35 10.04
C LEU A 11 6.20 -37.01 9.64
N ASN A 12 7.30 -36.67 10.30
CA ASN A 12 8.61 -37.27 10.01
C ASN A 12 8.61 -38.78 10.27
N ARG A 13 7.98 -39.24 11.36
CA ARG A 13 7.86 -40.68 11.65
C ARG A 13 6.99 -41.41 10.63
N ALA A 14 5.90 -40.80 10.15
CA ALA A 14 5.07 -41.36 9.08
C ALA A 14 5.83 -41.46 7.74
N VAL A 15 6.59 -40.43 7.36
CA VAL A 15 7.41 -40.43 6.14
C VAL A 15 8.50 -41.49 6.21
N ILE A 16 9.21 -41.61 7.34
CA ILE A 16 10.25 -42.63 7.54
C ILE A 16 9.67 -44.06 7.42
N VAL A 17 8.52 -44.33 8.06
CA VAL A 17 7.85 -45.64 7.97
C VAL A 17 7.41 -45.96 6.53
N SER A 18 6.89 -44.97 5.81
CA SER A 18 6.54 -45.12 4.40
C SER A 18 7.76 -45.49 3.54
N VAL A 19 8.86 -44.74 3.67
CA VAL A 19 10.09 -44.98 2.90
C VAL A 19 10.67 -46.37 3.18
N VAL A 20 10.72 -46.80 4.45
CA VAL A 20 11.19 -48.14 4.83
C VAL A 20 10.31 -49.25 4.22
N LEU A 21 8.99 -49.08 4.19
CA LEU A 21 8.08 -50.06 3.57
C LEU A 21 8.34 -50.22 2.06
N HIS A 22 8.61 -49.13 1.35
CA HIS A 22 8.92 -49.17 -0.09
C HIS A 22 10.26 -49.86 -0.36
N PHE A 23 11.30 -49.62 0.46
CA PHE A 23 12.57 -50.33 0.33
C PHE A 23 12.42 -51.84 0.57
N ILE A 24 11.57 -52.27 1.51
CA ILE A 24 11.27 -53.69 1.73
C ILE A 24 10.56 -54.30 0.53
N LEU A 25 9.56 -53.60 -0.05
CA LEU A 25 8.88 -54.06 -1.26
C LEU A 25 9.83 -54.20 -2.46
N ILE A 26 10.70 -53.22 -2.69
CA ILE A 26 11.69 -53.25 -3.78
C ILE A 26 12.68 -54.41 -3.58
N ALA A 27 13.15 -54.64 -2.35
CA ALA A 27 14.04 -55.75 -2.04
C ALA A 27 13.38 -57.12 -2.29
N LEU A 28 12.09 -57.28 -1.93
CA LEU A 28 11.32 -58.50 -2.23
C LEU A 28 11.09 -58.70 -3.73
N LEU A 29 10.86 -57.63 -4.49
CA LEU A 29 10.65 -57.68 -5.94
C LEU A 29 11.95 -58.09 -6.68
N ILE A 30 13.09 -57.53 -6.27
CA ILE A 30 14.42 -57.91 -6.80
C ILE A 30 14.74 -59.37 -6.44
N TRP A 31 14.48 -59.80 -5.20
CA TRP A 31 14.67 -61.19 -4.78
C TRP A 31 13.78 -62.17 -5.57
N GLY A 32 12.53 -61.78 -5.86
CA GLY A 32 11.64 -62.54 -6.74
C GLY A 32 12.20 -62.68 -8.16
N SER A 33 12.61 -61.55 -8.77
CA SER A 33 13.14 -61.54 -10.15
C SER A 33 14.43 -62.34 -10.35
N LEU A 34 15.20 -62.57 -9.28
CA LEU A 34 16.43 -63.37 -9.32
C LEU A 34 16.17 -64.88 -9.09
N GLN A 35 14.97 -65.26 -8.69
CA GLN A 35 14.61 -66.65 -8.39
C GLN A 35 13.59 -67.25 -9.39
N GLU A 36 12.92 -66.42 -10.19
CA GLU A 36 12.22 -66.84 -11.41
C GLU A 36 13.19 -67.19 -12.55
N ASN A 37 13.84 -68.35 -12.42
CA ASN A 37 14.50 -68.99 -13.55
C ASN A 37 13.44 -69.45 -14.57
N VAL A 38 13.17 -68.62 -15.57
CA VAL A 38 12.31 -68.97 -16.71
C VAL A 38 13.03 -70.04 -17.54
N ASN A 39 12.74 -71.32 -17.27
CA ASN A 39 13.19 -72.44 -18.09
C ASN A 39 12.54 -72.35 -19.48
N MET A 40 13.23 -71.72 -20.41
CA MET A 40 12.80 -71.53 -21.80
C MET A 40 13.32 -72.67 -22.67
N ASP A 41 12.94 -73.90 -22.31
CA ASP A 41 13.29 -75.12 -23.02
C ASP A 41 12.18 -75.56 -23.99
N SER A 42 12.61 -76.17 -25.10
CA SER A 42 11.81 -76.97 -26.05
C SER A 42 11.03 -76.24 -27.17
N ALA A 43 11.76 -75.85 -28.22
CA ALA A 43 11.37 -76.01 -29.64
C ALA A 43 12.58 -75.69 -30.55
N GLY A 44 13.05 -76.54 -31.47
CA GLY A 44 12.74 -77.94 -31.78
C GLY A 44 13.39 -78.38 -33.11
N GLY A 45 13.85 -79.63 -33.22
CA GLY A 45 14.38 -80.25 -34.46
C GLY A 45 15.75 -79.73 -34.94
N GLY A 46 16.76 -80.55 -35.25
CA GLY A 46 16.81 -81.99 -35.53
C GLY A 46 17.08 -82.24 -37.02
N GLY A 47 18.23 -82.84 -37.37
CA GLY A 47 18.56 -83.13 -38.78
C GLY A 47 20.06 -83.24 -39.09
N GLU A 48 20.68 -84.34 -38.66
CA GLU A 48 22.02 -84.76 -39.10
C GLU A 48 22.01 -85.16 -40.60
N GLY A 49 23.11 -84.94 -41.36
CA GLY A 49 23.10 -85.27 -42.79
C GLY A 49 24.31 -84.85 -43.63
N SER A 50 25.54 -85.02 -43.12
CA SER A 50 26.76 -84.62 -43.84
C SER A 50 27.06 -85.49 -45.07
N VAL A 51 26.84 -84.96 -46.27
CA VAL A 51 27.48 -85.48 -47.51
C VAL A 51 28.76 -84.71 -47.79
N VAL A 52 29.91 -85.29 -47.44
CA VAL A 52 31.24 -84.73 -47.75
C VAL A 52 31.56 -85.00 -49.22
N GLY A 53 31.10 -84.12 -50.10
CA GLY A 53 31.54 -84.06 -51.48
C GLY A 53 32.94 -83.44 -51.56
N ALA A 54 33.94 -84.18 -52.05
CA ALA A 54 35.27 -83.65 -52.31
C ALA A 54 35.24 -82.73 -53.54
N VAL A 55 35.02 -81.43 -53.32
CA VAL A 55 35.06 -80.42 -54.37
C VAL A 55 36.52 -80.17 -54.76
N MET A 56 36.84 -80.38 -56.03
CA MET A 56 38.13 -79.99 -56.60
C MET A 56 38.15 -78.47 -56.76
N VAL A 57 38.78 -77.79 -55.81
CA VAL A 57 38.86 -76.33 -55.78
C VAL A 57 39.82 -75.85 -56.87
N ASP A 58 39.29 -75.20 -57.91
CA ASP A 58 40.08 -74.56 -58.96
C ASP A 58 40.92 -73.41 -58.35
N PRO A 59 42.27 -73.47 -58.41
CA PRO A 59 43.13 -72.43 -57.84
C PRO A 59 42.89 -71.03 -58.42
N GLY A 60 42.43 -70.90 -59.67
CA GLY A 60 42.13 -69.62 -60.29
C GLY A 60 40.87 -68.97 -59.70
N ALA A 61 39.83 -69.76 -59.45
CA ALA A 61 38.56 -69.29 -58.90
C ALA A 61 38.71 -68.74 -57.47
N VAL A 62 39.60 -69.34 -56.66
CA VAL A 62 39.88 -68.87 -55.28
C VAL A 62 40.52 -67.49 -55.28
N VAL A 63 41.43 -67.20 -56.22
CA VAL A 63 42.08 -65.88 -56.33
C VAL A 63 41.09 -64.81 -56.76
N GLU A 64 40.17 -65.11 -57.69
CA GLU A 64 39.12 -64.16 -58.06
C GLU A 64 38.12 -63.92 -56.90
N GLN A 65 37.73 -64.97 -56.18
CA GLN A 65 36.87 -64.84 -54.99
C GLN A 65 37.55 -64.00 -53.90
N TYR A 66 38.84 -64.24 -53.62
CA TYR A 66 39.61 -63.47 -52.63
C TYR A 66 39.71 -61.99 -53.01
N ASN A 67 40.05 -61.68 -54.27
CA ASN A 67 40.08 -60.29 -54.76
C ASN A 67 38.71 -59.61 -54.67
N ARG A 68 37.63 -60.31 -55.03
CA ARG A 68 36.26 -59.81 -54.91
C ARG A 68 35.87 -59.56 -53.45
N GLN A 69 36.24 -60.45 -52.53
CA GLN A 69 36.01 -60.30 -51.10
C GLN A 69 36.84 -59.16 -50.49
N GLN A 70 38.08 -58.98 -50.96
CA GLN A 70 38.93 -57.87 -50.53
C GLN A 70 38.40 -56.51 -51.02
N GLN A 71 37.86 -56.43 -52.25
CA GLN A 71 37.16 -55.23 -52.74
C GLN A 71 35.90 -54.95 -51.92
N GLN A 72 35.04 -55.96 -51.72
CA GLN A 72 33.82 -55.83 -50.90
C GLN A 72 34.12 -55.37 -49.46
N SER A 73 35.18 -55.89 -48.83
CA SER A 73 35.64 -55.45 -47.51
C SER A 73 36.09 -53.98 -47.49
N ASN A 74 36.86 -53.54 -48.49
CA ASN A 74 37.29 -52.15 -48.60
C ASN A 74 36.11 -51.18 -48.84
N ASP A 75 35.15 -51.55 -49.69
CA ASP A 75 33.99 -50.73 -49.96
C ASP A 75 33.00 -50.70 -48.79
N ALA A 76 32.86 -51.81 -48.04
CA ALA A 76 32.16 -51.83 -46.76
C ALA A 76 32.79 -50.86 -45.74
N GLN A 77 34.11 -50.92 -45.54
CA GLN A 77 34.82 -49.99 -44.64
C GLN A 77 34.69 -48.52 -45.06
N ARG A 78 34.71 -48.23 -46.37
CA ARG A 78 34.46 -46.87 -46.88
C ARG A 78 33.02 -46.43 -46.60
N ALA A 79 32.03 -47.30 -46.80
CA ALA A 79 30.63 -47.02 -46.53
C ALA A 79 30.37 -46.79 -45.03
N GLU A 80 30.98 -47.60 -44.15
CA GLU A 80 30.94 -47.41 -42.70
C GLU A 80 31.60 -46.10 -42.28
N LYS A 81 32.79 -45.78 -42.79
CA LYS A 81 33.47 -44.51 -42.50
C LYS A 81 32.69 -43.29 -43.00
N GLN A 82 31.94 -43.41 -44.10
CA GLN A 82 31.00 -42.36 -44.54
C GLN A 82 29.77 -42.24 -43.63
N ARG A 83 29.25 -43.36 -43.10
CA ARG A 83 28.15 -43.34 -42.11
C ARG A 83 28.61 -42.72 -40.79
N GLN A 84 29.80 -43.10 -40.30
CA GLN A 84 30.42 -42.51 -39.11
C GLN A 84 30.60 -41.00 -39.27
N LYS A 85 31.24 -40.53 -40.36
CA LYS A 85 31.38 -39.08 -40.62
C LYS A 85 30.05 -38.32 -40.66
N LYS A 86 28.99 -38.91 -41.23
CA LYS A 86 27.66 -38.29 -41.24
C LYS A 86 27.04 -38.24 -39.84
N ALA A 87 27.21 -39.29 -39.04
CA ALA A 87 26.76 -39.32 -37.64
C ALA A 87 27.54 -38.32 -36.77
N GLU A 88 28.86 -38.21 -36.95
CA GLU A 88 29.72 -37.21 -36.29
C GLU A 88 29.29 -35.78 -36.66
N GLN A 89 29.06 -35.49 -37.95
CA GLN A 89 28.56 -34.19 -38.40
C GLN A 89 27.18 -33.85 -37.81
N GLN A 90 26.26 -34.82 -37.76
CA GLN A 90 24.95 -34.62 -37.13
C GLN A 90 25.06 -34.40 -35.61
N ALA A 91 25.95 -35.11 -34.93
CA ALA A 91 26.21 -34.92 -33.51
C ALA A 91 26.83 -33.54 -33.22
N GLU A 92 27.79 -33.10 -34.04
CA GLU A 92 28.41 -31.78 -33.90
C GLU A 92 27.40 -30.65 -34.20
N GLU A 93 26.56 -30.79 -35.23
CA GLU A 93 25.50 -29.81 -35.54
C GLU A 93 24.49 -29.69 -34.39
N LEU A 94 24.11 -30.81 -33.76
CA LEU A 94 23.24 -30.81 -32.58
C LEU A 94 23.91 -30.16 -31.37
N GLN A 95 25.20 -30.42 -31.12
CA GLN A 95 25.95 -29.75 -30.04
C GLN A 95 26.08 -28.25 -30.29
N GLN A 96 26.37 -27.82 -31.53
CA GLN A 96 26.43 -26.41 -31.90
C GLN A 96 25.07 -25.72 -31.72
N LYS A 97 23.96 -26.37 -32.10
CA LYS A 97 22.60 -25.88 -31.86
C LYS A 97 22.30 -25.73 -30.37
N GLN A 98 22.60 -26.73 -29.54
CA GLN A 98 22.42 -26.66 -28.10
C GLN A 98 23.27 -25.55 -27.46
N ALA A 99 24.51 -25.37 -27.89
CA ALA A 99 25.38 -24.30 -27.42
C ALA A 99 24.85 -22.89 -27.81
N ALA A 100 24.35 -22.73 -29.04
CA ALA A 100 23.73 -21.49 -29.51
C ALA A 100 22.43 -21.17 -28.77
N GLU A 101 21.57 -22.17 -28.50
CA GLU A 101 20.37 -21.99 -27.68
C GLU A 101 20.72 -21.58 -26.24
N GLN A 102 21.73 -22.21 -25.62
CA GLN A 102 22.21 -21.79 -24.29
C GLN A 102 22.77 -20.37 -24.27
N GLN A 103 23.45 -19.92 -25.34
CA GLN A 103 23.90 -18.54 -25.46
C GLN A 103 22.72 -17.58 -25.57
N ARG A 104 21.75 -17.88 -26.45
CA ARG A 104 20.53 -17.09 -26.61
C ARG A 104 19.71 -16.99 -25.32
N LEU A 105 19.62 -18.07 -24.54
CA LEU A 105 18.97 -18.06 -23.23
C LEU A 105 19.69 -17.15 -22.21
N LYS A 106 21.03 -17.14 -22.20
CA LYS A 106 21.83 -16.24 -21.35
C LYS A 106 21.67 -14.77 -21.74
N GLU A 107 21.56 -14.48 -23.05
CA GLU A 107 21.26 -13.13 -23.54
C GLU A 107 19.86 -12.69 -23.11
N LEU A 108 18.86 -13.57 -23.25
CA LEU A 108 17.49 -13.30 -22.83
C LEU A 108 17.38 -13.09 -21.30
N GLU A 109 18.11 -13.87 -20.50
CA GLU A 109 18.20 -13.69 -19.05
C GLU A 109 18.85 -12.35 -18.69
N LYS A 110 19.95 -12.00 -19.37
CA LYS A 110 20.61 -10.70 -19.20
C LYS A 110 19.69 -9.53 -19.57
N GLU A 111 18.92 -9.64 -20.65
CA GLU A 111 17.91 -8.66 -21.04
C GLU A 111 16.78 -8.56 -20.00
N ARG A 112 16.30 -9.68 -19.44
CA ARG A 112 15.32 -9.65 -18.34
C ARG A 112 15.89 -9.00 -17.08
N LEU A 113 17.16 -9.22 -16.77
CA LEU A 113 17.83 -8.61 -15.62
C LEU A 113 18.00 -7.11 -15.80
N THR A 114 18.46 -6.64 -16.96
CA THR A 114 18.58 -5.18 -17.23
C THR A 114 17.22 -4.51 -17.31
N ALA A 115 16.20 -5.16 -17.87
CA ALA A 115 14.83 -4.66 -17.87
C ALA A 115 14.23 -4.61 -16.45
N GLN A 116 14.53 -5.60 -15.60
CA GLN A 116 14.12 -5.59 -14.18
C GLN A 116 14.85 -4.51 -13.39
N GLU A 117 16.15 -4.33 -13.60
CA GLU A 117 16.93 -3.28 -12.93
C GLU A 117 16.42 -1.90 -13.34
N LYS A 118 16.19 -1.66 -14.64
CA LYS A 118 15.61 -0.42 -15.14
C LYS A 118 14.21 -0.17 -14.55
N ALA A 119 13.31 -1.16 -14.59
CA ALA A 119 12.00 -1.03 -13.96
C ALA A 119 12.08 -0.76 -12.44
N ALA A 120 13.10 -1.27 -11.76
CA ALA A 120 13.35 -0.98 -10.34
C ALA A 120 13.98 0.41 -10.11
N GLN A 121 14.75 0.95 -11.05
CA GLN A 121 15.22 2.34 -11.05
C GLN A 121 14.05 3.30 -11.32
N ASP A 122 13.30 3.09 -12.41
CA ASP A 122 12.10 3.86 -12.76
C ASP A 122 11.08 3.91 -11.59
N ALA A 123 10.86 2.77 -10.91
CA ALA A 123 9.99 2.70 -9.74
C ALA A 123 10.54 3.44 -8.51
N LYS A 124 11.87 3.50 -8.33
CA LYS A 124 12.49 4.32 -7.27
C LYS A 124 12.37 5.80 -7.57
N GLU A 125 12.63 6.22 -8.81
CA GLU A 125 12.47 7.62 -9.23
C GLU A 125 11.02 8.09 -9.09
N GLN A 126 10.04 7.28 -9.50
CA GLN A 126 8.62 7.58 -9.28
C GLN A 126 8.27 7.68 -7.80
N ALA A 127 8.79 6.78 -6.96
CA ALA A 127 8.58 6.83 -5.51
C ALA A 127 9.25 8.06 -4.86
N GLU A 128 10.39 8.52 -5.38
CA GLU A 128 11.07 9.72 -4.91
C GLU A 128 10.34 11.00 -5.36
N GLN A 129 9.91 11.08 -6.62
CA GLN A 129 9.06 12.17 -7.11
C GLN A 129 7.75 12.26 -6.33
N GLN A 130 7.11 11.13 -6.01
CA GLN A 130 5.91 11.12 -5.15
C GLN A 130 6.20 11.60 -3.72
N LYS A 131 7.36 11.26 -3.15
CA LYS A 131 7.79 11.81 -1.84
C LYS A 131 8.03 13.30 -1.90
N GLN A 132 8.76 13.79 -2.90
CA GLN A 132 9.03 15.22 -3.10
C GLN A 132 7.73 16.00 -3.30
N ALA A 133 6.79 15.49 -4.11
CA ALA A 133 5.47 16.09 -4.28
C ALA A 133 4.64 16.10 -2.99
N ALA A 134 4.64 15.01 -2.22
CA ALA A 134 3.97 14.94 -0.92
C ALA A 134 4.60 15.87 0.13
N GLU A 135 5.92 16.07 0.09
CA GLU A 135 6.63 17.00 0.95
C GLU A 135 6.35 18.46 0.58
N GLN A 136 6.35 18.80 -0.71
CA GLN A 136 5.91 20.11 -1.20
C GLN A 136 4.45 20.40 -0.82
N GLN A 137 3.55 19.42 -0.92
CA GLN A 137 2.16 19.57 -0.46
C GLN A 137 2.07 19.81 1.06
N LYS A 138 2.90 19.13 1.86
CA LYS A 138 2.99 19.40 3.31
C LYS A 138 3.51 20.80 3.61
N GLN A 139 4.59 21.22 2.97
CA GLN A 139 5.15 22.57 3.13
C GLN A 139 4.14 23.65 2.73
N ALA A 140 3.41 23.46 1.61
CA ALA A 140 2.35 24.37 1.18
C ALA A 140 1.18 24.41 2.18
N ALA A 141 0.74 23.26 2.71
CA ALA A 141 -0.31 23.20 3.73
C ALA A 141 0.12 23.83 5.06
N GLU A 142 1.40 23.72 5.43
CA GLU A 142 1.97 24.36 6.61
C GLU A 142 2.07 25.88 6.44
N GLN A 143 2.53 26.37 5.29
CA GLN A 143 2.51 27.79 4.94
C GLN A 143 1.08 28.36 4.93
N GLN A 144 0.09 27.63 4.39
CA GLN A 144 -1.32 28.03 4.45
C GLN A 144 -1.85 28.10 5.88
N LYS A 145 -1.45 27.16 6.76
CA LYS A 145 -1.77 27.23 8.20
C LYS A 145 -1.16 28.47 8.86
N GLN A 146 0.13 28.71 8.65
CA GLN A 146 0.82 29.88 9.23
C GLN A 146 0.21 31.20 8.73
N ALA A 147 -0.13 31.30 7.44
CA ALA A 147 -0.81 32.46 6.88
C ALA A 147 -2.23 32.65 7.46
N ALA A 148 -3.01 31.58 7.61
CA ALA A 148 -4.33 31.63 8.24
C ALA A 148 -4.25 32.03 9.72
N GLU A 149 -3.23 31.57 10.46
CA GLU A 149 -2.99 31.94 11.85
C GLU A 149 -2.57 33.40 12.00
N GLN A 150 -1.68 33.89 11.12
CA GLN A 150 -1.33 35.33 11.05
C GLN A 150 -2.55 36.20 10.72
N GLN A 151 -3.38 35.80 9.76
CA GLN A 151 -4.64 36.52 9.47
C GLN A 151 -5.58 36.53 10.68
N LYS A 152 -5.67 35.43 11.42
CA LYS A 152 -6.50 35.34 12.63
C LYS A 152 -5.99 36.26 13.74
N GLN A 153 -4.67 36.29 13.97
CA GLN A 153 -4.04 37.22 14.92
C GLN A 153 -4.23 38.69 14.50
N ALA A 154 -4.07 39.01 13.21
CA ALA A 154 -4.29 40.36 12.69
C ALA A 154 -5.76 40.81 12.85
N ALA A 155 -6.72 39.93 12.56
CA ALA A 155 -8.14 40.20 12.75
C ALA A 155 -8.51 40.37 14.25
N GLU A 156 -7.84 39.65 15.15
CA GLU A 156 -8.02 39.82 16.60
C GLU A 156 -7.44 41.15 17.09
N GLN A 157 -6.24 41.53 16.65
CA GLN A 157 -5.66 42.85 16.92
C GLN A 157 -6.53 43.99 16.38
N GLN A 158 -7.09 43.86 15.17
CA GLN A 158 -8.05 44.83 14.62
C GLN A 158 -9.29 44.97 15.51
N LYS A 159 -9.88 43.86 15.98
CA LYS A 159 -11.03 43.90 16.91
C LYS A 159 -10.69 44.55 18.26
N VAL A 160 -9.47 44.36 18.77
CA VAL A 160 -9.00 45.02 20.00
C VAL A 160 -8.83 46.53 19.77
N ALA A 161 -8.22 46.93 18.65
CA ALA A 161 -8.05 48.33 18.27
C ALA A 161 -9.39 49.04 18.02
N GLU A 162 -10.34 48.37 17.35
CA GLU A 162 -11.69 48.89 17.10
C GLU A 162 -12.46 49.12 18.41
N LYS A 163 -12.46 48.14 19.33
CA LYS A 163 -13.06 48.30 20.67
C LYS A 163 -12.39 49.41 21.49
N ALA A 164 -11.07 49.57 21.38
CA ALA A 164 -10.36 50.67 22.05
C ALA A 164 -10.77 52.03 21.47
N ALA A 165 -10.89 52.14 20.14
CA ALA A 165 -11.34 53.35 19.46
C ALA A 165 -12.81 53.69 19.74
N GLU A 166 -13.70 52.69 19.84
CA GLU A 166 -15.09 52.86 20.24
C GLU A 166 -15.19 53.39 21.68
N LYS A 167 -14.49 52.76 22.62
CA LYS A 167 -14.44 53.20 24.03
C LYS A 167 -13.85 54.60 24.19
N ALA A 168 -12.83 54.96 23.39
CA ALA A 168 -12.28 56.31 23.36
C ALA A 168 -13.31 57.34 22.86
N LYS A 169 -14.04 57.04 21.77
CA LYS A 169 -15.12 57.91 21.25
C LYS A 169 -16.27 58.06 22.26
N GLU A 170 -16.62 57.01 22.98
CA GLU A 170 -17.65 57.07 24.04
C GLU A 170 -17.20 57.98 25.19
N GLN A 171 -15.98 57.80 25.70
CA GLN A 171 -15.40 58.69 26.72
C GLN A 171 -15.34 60.15 26.26
N GLN A 172 -15.00 60.39 24.99
CA GLN A 172 -14.97 61.73 24.41
C GLN A 172 -16.36 62.39 24.40
N LYS A 173 -17.41 61.65 24.01
CA LYS A 173 -18.81 62.12 24.09
C LYS A 173 -19.27 62.43 25.51
N VAL A 174 -18.89 61.59 26.49
CA VAL A 174 -19.21 61.83 27.91
C VAL A 174 -18.52 63.10 28.43
N ALA A 175 -17.24 63.29 28.08
CA ALA A 175 -16.48 64.49 28.44
C ALA A 175 -17.05 65.76 27.79
N GLU A 176 -17.43 65.70 26.51
CA GLU A 176 -18.06 66.82 25.79
C GLU A 176 -19.44 67.18 26.37
N ALA A 177 -20.26 66.18 26.70
CA ALA A 177 -21.54 66.39 27.38
C ALA A 177 -21.38 66.98 28.79
N ALA A 178 -20.34 66.58 29.53
CA ALA A 178 -20.01 67.17 30.82
C ALA A 178 -19.54 68.64 30.68
N ALA A 179 -18.69 68.94 29.70
CA ALA A 179 -18.24 70.30 29.40
C ALA A 179 -19.41 71.21 28.96
N ALA A 180 -20.34 70.69 28.17
CA ALA A 180 -21.56 71.41 27.76
C ALA A 180 -22.48 71.72 28.96
N LYS A 181 -22.67 70.76 29.89
CA LYS A 181 -23.40 71.00 31.14
C LYS A 181 -22.73 72.04 32.03
N ALA A 182 -21.41 71.96 32.19
CA ALA A 182 -20.63 72.92 32.99
C ALA A 182 -20.74 74.35 32.44
N LYS A 183 -20.67 74.53 31.11
CA LYS A 183 -20.94 75.83 30.47
C LYS A 183 -22.38 76.32 30.73
N ALA A 184 -23.37 75.44 30.57
CA ALA A 184 -24.77 75.80 30.78
C ALA A 184 -25.11 76.19 32.24
N GLU A 185 -24.43 75.61 33.24
CA GLU A 185 -24.53 76.06 34.63
C GLU A 185 -23.76 77.35 34.87
N ALA A 186 -22.57 77.51 34.30
CA ALA A 186 -21.81 78.77 34.39
C ALA A 186 -22.59 79.97 33.81
N ASP A 187 -23.24 79.82 32.66
CA ASP A 187 -24.13 80.84 32.08
C ASP A 187 -25.33 81.17 32.99
N LYS A 188 -25.92 80.17 33.65
CA LYS A 188 -27.00 80.38 34.62
C LYS A 188 -26.52 81.14 35.86
N VAL A 189 -25.35 80.80 36.40
CA VAL A 189 -24.76 81.49 37.57
C VAL A 189 -24.36 82.91 37.20
N ALA A 190 -23.74 83.13 36.03
CA ALA A 190 -23.42 84.46 35.53
C ALA A 190 -24.67 85.33 35.34
N LYS A 191 -25.76 84.76 34.80
CA LYS A 191 -27.04 85.46 34.65
C LYS A 191 -27.68 85.79 36.02
N ALA A 192 -27.67 84.84 36.95
CA ALA A 192 -28.16 85.07 38.32
C ALA A 192 -27.35 86.14 39.07
N GLN A 193 -26.03 86.18 38.89
CA GLN A 193 -25.17 87.22 39.46
C GLN A 193 -25.40 88.59 38.78
N ALA A 194 -25.62 88.63 37.47
CA ALA A 194 -25.96 89.88 36.76
C ALA A 194 -27.34 90.43 37.19
N ASP A 195 -28.33 89.56 37.39
CA ASP A 195 -29.64 89.97 37.89
C ASP A 195 -29.59 90.37 39.39
N ALA A 196 -28.75 89.73 40.20
CA ALA A 196 -28.47 90.15 41.57
C ALA A 196 -27.75 91.52 41.64
N GLN A 197 -26.77 91.77 40.76
CA GLN A 197 -26.11 93.08 40.66
C GLN A 197 -27.07 94.18 40.20
N LYS A 198 -27.93 93.94 39.20
CA LYS A 198 -28.97 94.89 38.80
C LYS A 198 -29.97 95.18 39.93
N LYS A 199 -30.30 94.17 40.75
CA LYS A 199 -31.16 94.35 41.91
C LYS A 199 -30.45 95.19 43.00
N ALA A 200 -29.16 94.93 43.26
CA ALA A 200 -28.34 95.72 44.16
C ALA A 200 -28.12 97.16 43.67
N GLU A 201 -27.94 97.41 42.37
CA GLU A 201 -27.90 98.77 41.80
C GLU A 201 -29.27 99.48 41.88
N ALA A 202 -30.37 98.75 41.75
CA ALA A 202 -31.72 99.30 41.93
C ALA A 202 -32.01 99.65 43.40
N GLU A 203 -31.51 98.86 44.36
CA GLU A 203 -31.55 99.19 45.78
C GLU A 203 -30.59 100.35 46.11
N ALA A 204 -29.35 100.33 45.63
CA ALA A 204 -28.40 101.44 45.80
C ALA A 204 -28.91 102.75 45.18
N LYS A 205 -29.71 102.72 44.10
CA LYS A 205 -30.40 103.91 43.57
C LYS A 205 -31.58 104.36 44.42
N LYS A 206 -32.28 103.45 45.12
CA LYS A 206 -33.30 103.80 46.11
C LYS A 206 -32.68 104.36 47.39
N GLU A 207 -31.59 103.77 47.87
CA GLU A 207 -30.84 104.28 49.01
C GLU A 207 -30.10 105.58 48.69
N ALA A 208 -29.60 105.78 47.46
CA ALA A 208 -29.08 107.07 47.02
C ALA A 208 -30.18 108.14 46.94
N ALA A 209 -31.41 107.79 46.57
CA ALA A 209 -32.56 108.70 46.63
C ALA A 209 -32.96 109.02 48.09
N ALA A 210 -32.86 108.05 49.02
CA ALA A 210 -33.06 108.28 50.45
C ALA A 210 -31.91 109.11 51.08
N ALA A 211 -30.66 108.85 50.70
CA ALA A 211 -29.48 109.58 51.17
C ALA A 211 -29.39 111.01 50.60
N ALA A 212 -29.99 111.27 49.43
CA ALA A 212 -30.18 112.64 48.92
C ALA A 212 -31.19 113.44 49.78
N ALA A 213 -32.18 112.78 50.39
CA ALA A 213 -33.06 113.41 51.37
C ALA A 213 -32.43 113.51 52.78
N ALA A 214 -31.57 112.57 53.16
CA ALA A 214 -30.94 112.51 54.48
C ALA A 214 -29.61 113.27 54.61
N LYS A 215 -29.11 113.94 53.56
CA LYS A 215 -27.87 114.76 53.61
C LYS A 215 -28.07 116.23 54.02
N LYS A 216 -29.21 116.58 54.63
CA LYS A 216 -29.48 117.91 55.19
C LYS A 216 -29.48 117.99 56.72
N GLN A 217 -29.18 116.88 57.41
CA GLN A 217 -28.98 116.81 58.86
C GLN A 217 -27.83 115.83 59.16
N ALA A 218 -27.21 115.95 60.34
CA ALA A 218 -26.05 115.16 60.78
C ALA A 218 -24.70 115.42 60.07
N GLU A 219 -24.31 116.69 59.99
CA GLU A 219 -22.90 117.05 60.22
C GLU A 219 -22.58 116.95 61.72
N GLU A 220 -22.65 115.76 62.34
CA GLU A 220 -22.28 115.62 63.76
C GLU A 220 -21.99 114.17 64.22
N ALA A 221 -20.89 113.56 63.72
CA ALA A 221 -20.26 112.39 64.33
C ALA A 221 -18.84 112.13 63.79
N LYS A 222 -17.86 112.93 64.22
CA LYS A 222 -16.44 112.55 64.07
C LYS A 222 -16.07 111.46 65.11
N LYS A 223 -15.07 110.65 64.76
CA LYS A 223 -14.24 109.77 65.63
C LYS A 223 -14.84 108.44 66.13
N ALA A 224 -14.48 107.36 65.44
CA ALA A 224 -13.57 106.32 65.95
C ALA A 224 -13.04 105.54 64.71
N ALA A 225 -11.75 105.58 64.36
CA ALA A 225 -10.65 104.87 65.05
C ALA A 225 -11.04 103.39 65.28
N ALA A 226 -10.77 102.49 64.36
CA ALA A 226 -9.45 101.85 64.17
C ALA A 226 -8.99 101.06 65.41
N ALA A 227 -9.31 99.77 65.42
CA ALA A 227 -8.63 98.71 66.16
C ALA A 227 -8.40 97.56 65.14
N GLU A 228 -7.17 97.31 64.67
CA GLU A 228 -6.08 96.59 65.37
C GLU A 228 -6.16 95.08 65.02
N GLN A 229 -5.48 94.60 63.97
CA GLN A 229 -4.04 94.28 63.81
C GLN A 229 -3.51 93.10 64.65
N LYS A 230 -3.10 92.03 63.93
CA LYS A 230 -2.02 91.06 64.28
C LYS A 230 -2.29 90.14 65.51
N ALA A 231 -1.71 88.95 65.68
CA ALA A 231 -0.70 88.16 64.96
C ALA A 231 -1.11 86.64 64.96
N THR A 232 -0.31 85.58 64.73
CA THR A 232 1.15 85.40 64.51
C THR A 232 1.46 84.15 63.65
N GLU A 233 2.58 84.20 62.94
CA GLU A 233 3.56 83.16 62.55
C GLU A 233 3.32 81.64 62.74
N ALA A 234 3.67 80.87 61.69
CA ALA A 234 4.67 79.78 61.78
C ALA A 234 5.31 79.45 60.39
N ALA A 235 6.64 79.45 60.33
CA ALA A 235 7.55 79.20 59.18
C ALA A 235 7.17 78.05 58.22
N GLU A 236 7.31 78.14 56.89
CA GLU A 236 8.51 78.34 56.03
C GLU A 236 9.57 77.21 56.02
N LYS A 237 9.63 76.50 54.87
CA LYS A 237 10.77 75.81 54.17
C LYS A 237 10.18 74.66 53.32
N LYS A 238 9.92 74.71 52.00
CA LYS A 238 10.55 75.29 50.78
C LYS A 238 11.45 74.30 50.00
N ALA A 239 10.90 73.74 48.92
CA ALA A 239 11.53 73.23 47.67
C ALA A 239 12.54 72.06 47.77
N ALA A 240 12.85 71.24 46.76
CA ALA A 240 12.42 71.06 45.35
C ALA A 240 12.46 69.53 45.04
N ALA A 241 11.79 68.87 44.08
CA ALA A 241 11.63 69.09 42.63
C ALA A 241 12.97 69.17 41.84
N ASP A 242 13.44 68.05 41.24
CA ASP A 242 13.64 67.91 39.78
C ASP A 242 14.06 66.49 39.30
N ALA A 243 14.02 66.27 37.97
CA ALA A 243 14.49 65.17 37.07
C ALA A 243 15.00 63.82 37.63
N GLU A 244 14.52 62.62 37.20
CA GLU A 244 14.39 62.04 35.83
C GLU A 244 15.73 61.57 35.19
N LYS A 245 16.01 60.24 35.14
CA LYS A 245 16.25 59.43 33.91
C LYS A 245 16.88 58.03 34.13
N LYS A 246 16.47 57.11 33.24
CA LYS A 246 17.13 55.90 32.66
C LYS A 246 18.15 55.09 33.49
N ALA A 247 18.05 53.75 33.63
CA ALA A 247 17.89 52.67 32.64
C ALA A 247 19.16 52.31 31.83
N ALA A 248 19.40 50.99 31.70
CA ALA A 248 20.60 50.30 31.19
C ALA A 248 21.81 50.28 32.18
N ALA A 249 22.59 49.21 32.32
CA ALA A 249 22.63 47.94 31.58
C ALA A 249 22.94 46.71 32.48
N GLU A 250 22.81 45.53 31.87
CA GLU A 250 23.14 44.21 32.41
C GLU A 250 24.60 44.07 32.89
N ALA A 251 24.86 43.17 33.86
CA ALA A 251 25.99 42.23 33.86
C ALA A 251 26.14 41.40 35.18
N GLU A 252 25.08 40.73 35.66
CA GLU A 252 25.28 39.62 36.63
C GLU A 252 24.07 38.69 36.72
N LYS A 253 24.30 37.44 37.18
CA LYS A 253 23.30 36.36 37.36
C LYS A 253 22.80 35.67 36.09
N ALA A 254 23.69 35.54 35.11
CA ALA A 254 23.68 34.41 34.17
C ALA A 254 24.42 33.19 34.75
N GLU A 255 23.98 32.66 35.88
CA GLU A 255 24.48 31.37 36.41
C GLU A 255 23.42 30.69 37.29
N LYS A 256 23.42 29.35 37.32
CA LYS A 256 22.49 28.46 38.05
C LYS A 256 21.07 28.26 37.48
N LYS A 257 20.95 27.69 36.27
CA LYS A 257 19.92 26.64 35.99
C LYS A 257 20.28 25.64 34.88
N ALA A 258 21.56 25.26 34.79
CA ALA A 258 22.09 24.33 33.77
C ALA A 258 22.60 23.00 34.37
N ALA A 259 21.80 22.36 35.23
CA ALA A 259 22.19 21.14 35.95
C ALA A 259 20.98 20.21 36.25
N ALA A 260 20.22 19.84 35.22
CA ALA A 260 19.05 18.96 35.35
C ALA A 260 18.79 18.03 34.14
N ASP A 261 19.76 17.88 33.23
CA ASP A 261 19.59 17.13 31.97
C ASP A 261 20.77 16.17 31.68
N ALA A 262 21.34 15.59 32.74
CA ALA A 262 22.53 14.71 32.67
C ALA A 262 22.28 13.26 33.15
N GLU A 263 21.04 12.89 33.50
CA GLU A 263 20.74 11.60 34.15
C GLU A 263 19.65 10.76 33.43
N LYS A 264 19.41 11.00 32.12
CA LYS A 264 18.51 10.16 31.30
C LYS A 264 19.13 9.62 30.02
N LYS A 265 20.46 9.45 30.00
CA LYS A 265 21.21 8.92 28.84
C LYS A 265 22.09 7.70 29.13
N ALA A 266 21.81 6.95 30.20
CA ALA A 266 22.60 5.77 30.62
C ALA A 266 21.83 4.43 30.64
N ALA A 267 20.51 4.42 30.43
CA ALA A 267 19.69 3.20 30.53
C ALA A 267 19.43 2.47 29.19
N ALA A 268 19.78 3.08 28.05
CA ALA A 268 19.38 2.61 26.72
C ALA A 268 20.44 1.76 25.98
N GLU A 269 21.64 1.55 26.54
CA GLU A 269 22.75 0.86 25.85
C GLU A 269 22.95 -0.61 26.25
N ALA A 270 22.32 -1.08 27.33
CA ALA A 270 22.45 -2.47 27.79
C ALA A 270 21.66 -3.47 26.91
N GLU A 271 20.56 -3.04 26.27
CA GLU A 271 19.64 -3.95 25.56
C GLU A 271 20.12 -4.35 24.16
N LYS A 272 21.00 -3.56 23.54
CA LYS A 272 21.46 -3.79 22.15
C LYS A 272 22.50 -4.91 21.97
N LYS A 273 23.07 -5.49 23.04
CA LYS A 273 24.05 -6.59 22.92
C LYS A 273 23.45 -8.00 23.00
N ALA A 274 22.21 -8.18 23.45
CA ALA A 274 21.58 -9.51 23.51
C ALA A 274 21.09 -10.01 22.14
N ALA A 275 20.56 -9.11 21.29
CA ALA A 275 19.92 -9.46 20.02
C ALA A 275 20.89 -9.86 18.87
N ALA A 276 22.21 -9.82 19.08
CA ALA A 276 23.20 -10.10 18.06
C ALA A 276 23.58 -11.59 17.93
N ALA A 277 23.39 -12.40 18.98
CA ALA A 277 23.83 -13.80 19.01
C ALA A 277 22.87 -14.75 18.25
N GLU A 278 21.58 -14.48 18.28
CA GLU A 278 20.55 -15.40 17.75
C GLU A 278 20.52 -15.46 16.21
N LYS A 279 20.81 -14.34 15.53
CA LYS A 279 20.80 -14.27 14.06
C LYS A 279 21.95 -15.00 13.36
N ALA A 280 22.96 -15.46 14.10
CA ALA A 280 24.08 -16.21 13.52
C ALA A 280 23.78 -17.71 13.32
N ALA A 281 22.95 -18.33 14.17
CA ALA A 281 22.67 -19.76 14.12
C ALA A 281 21.73 -20.15 12.95
N ALA A 282 20.68 -19.35 12.70
CA ALA A 282 19.66 -19.63 11.70
C ALA A 282 20.18 -19.66 10.25
N LYS A 283 21.32 -19.01 9.96
CA LYS A 283 21.84 -18.89 8.59
C LYS A 283 22.66 -20.11 8.13
N LYS A 284 23.04 -21.02 9.03
CA LYS A 284 23.82 -22.23 8.70
C LYS A 284 22.92 -23.42 8.31
N ALA A 285 21.72 -23.53 8.88
CA ALA A 285 20.78 -24.63 8.56
C ALA A 285 20.10 -24.51 7.18
N ALA A 286 19.98 -23.29 6.63
CA ALA A 286 19.34 -23.05 5.34
C ALA A 286 20.21 -23.37 4.11
N ALA A 287 21.51 -23.64 4.30
CA ALA A 287 22.44 -23.92 3.20
C ALA A 287 22.41 -25.40 2.76
N ASP A 288 22.38 -26.34 3.72
CA ASP A 288 22.39 -27.78 3.44
C ASP A 288 21.11 -28.28 2.76
N ALA A 289 19.94 -27.77 3.17
CA ALA A 289 18.65 -28.15 2.59
C ALA A 289 18.55 -27.86 1.08
N LYS A 290 19.29 -26.85 0.57
CA LYS A 290 19.24 -26.45 -0.85
C LYS A 290 20.09 -27.33 -1.77
N LYS A 291 20.97 -28.18 -1.23
CA LYS A 291 21.85 -29.05 -2.04
C LYS A 291 21.28 -30.45 -2.30
N LYS A 292 20.27 -30.91 -1.54
CA LYS A 292 19.61 -32.20 -1.75
C LYS A 292 18.44 -32.14 -2.76
N ALA A 293 17.72 -31.02 -2.82
CA ALA A 293 16.53 -30.87 -3.67
C ALA A 293 16.82 -30.73 -5.19
N ALA A 294 18.08 -30.56 -5.59
CA ALA A 294 18.47 -30.42 -7.01
C ALA A 294 18.74 -31.76 -7.73
N ALA A 295 18.78 -32.88 -7.01
CA ALA A 295 19.10 -34.19 -7.57
C ALA A 295 17.87 -35.06 -7.90
N GLU A 296 16.70 -34.77 -7.31
CA GLU A 296 15.47 -35.59 -7.47
C GLU A 296 14.56 -35.09 -8.62
N ALA A 297 14.90 -33.98 -9.27
CA ALA A 297 14.10 -33.39 -10.37
C ALA A 297 14.41 -33.94 -11.78
N ALA A 298 15.28 -34.95 -11.89
CA ALA A 298 15.76 -35.49 -13.18
C ALA A 298 15.27 -36.93 -13.51
N ALA A 299 14.37 -37.51 -12.70
CA ALA A 299 13.99 -38.93 -12.76
C ALA A 299 12.47 -39.17 -12.85
N GLN A 300 11.69 -38.20 -13.35
CA GLN A 300 10.21 -38.24 -13.35
C GLN A 300 9.60 -37.76 -14.68
N SER A 301 10.26 -38.05 -15.81
CA SER A 301 9.87 -37.56 -17.14
C SER A 301 9.80 -38.65 -18.22
N SER A 302 9.49 -39.89 -17.84
CA SER A 302 9.45 -41.05 -18.77
C SER A 302 8.23 -41.96 -18.66
N GLU A 303 7.18 -41.58 -17.90
CA GLU A 303 6.00 -42.43 -17.63
C GLU A 303 4.66 -41.75 -17.98
N VAL A 304 4.63 -40.77 -18.90
CA VAL A 304 3.39 -40.03 -19.26
C VAL A 304 3.02 -40.07 -20.76
N ASP A 305 3.81 -40.72 -21.61
CA ASP A 305 3.51 -40.84 -23.05
C ASP A 305 2.58 -42.02 -23.43
N ASP A 306 2.40 -43.03 -22.55
CA ASP A 306 1.58 -44.22 -22.83
C ASP A 306 0.07 -44.08 -22.54
N LEU A 307 -0.39 -42.90 -22.11
CA LEU A 307 -1.78 -42.68 -21.63
C LEU A 307 -2.69 -41.89 -22.58
N PHE A 308 -2.26 -41.60 -23.81
CA PHE A 308 -3.05 -40.87 -24.81
C PHE A 308 -3.42 -41.68 -26.08
N GLY A 309 -3.03 -42.95 -26.19
CA GLY A 309 -3.26 -43.77 -27.38
C GLY A 309 -4.61 -44.52 -27.48
N GLY A 310 -5.50 -44.42 -26.48
CA GLY A 310 -6.54 -45.43 -26.24
C GLY A 310 -8.01 -45.06 -26.44
N LEU A 311 -8.37 -43.88 -26.98
CA LEU A 311 -9.77 -43.41 -27.01
C LEU A 311 -10.36 -43.07 -28.39
N ALA A 312 -9.74 -43.57 -29.47
CA ALA A 312 -10.21 -43.35 -30.85
C ALA A 312 -10.72 -44.63 -31.53
N ASP A 313 -11.73 -45.30 -30.94
CA ASP A 313 -12.82 -45.95 -31.69
C ASP A 313 -13.90 -46.50 -30.73
N GLY A 314 -15.18 -46.25 -31.03
CA GLY A 314 -16.24 -46.44 -30.03
C GLY A 314 -17.67 -46.27 -30.54
N LYS A 315 -18.01 -46.87 -31.68
CA LYS A 315 -19.40 -46.96 -32.15
C LYS A 315 -20.25 -47.79 -31.18
N ASN A 316 -21.26 -47.19 -30.54
CA ASN A 316 -22.62 -47.74 -30.61
C ASN A 316 -23.72 -46.73 -30.22
N ALA A 317 -24.87 -46.84 -30.88
CA ALA A 317 -26.12 -46.18 -30.46
C ALA A 317 -27.00 -47.16 -29.66
N PRO A 318 -28.11 -46.70 -29.05
CA PRO A 318 -29.37 -46.86 -29.76
C PRO A 318 -30.35 -45.67 -29.67
N LYS A 319 -31.35 -45.67 -30.55
CA LYS A 319 -32.50 -44.74 -30.57
C LYS A 319 -33.77 -45.41 -30.04
N GLY A 320 -34.67 -44.60 -29.50
CA GLY A 320 -36.09 -44.94 -29.25
C GLY A 320 -36.59 -44.28 -27.95
N GLY A 321 -37.74 -43.62 -27.89
CA GLY A 321 -38.73 -43.22 -28.91
C GLY A 321 -39.55 -42.03 -28.38
N GLY A 322 -40.54 -41.51 -29.11
CA GLY A 322 -41.29 -40.34 -28.66
C GLY A 322 -42.78 -40.33 -28.99
N ALA A 323 -43.55 -39.53 -28.24
CA ALA A 323 -44.90 -39.01 -28.51
C ALA A 323 -45.16 -37.87 -27.48
N LYS A 324 -45.48 -36.62 -27.88
CA LYS A 324 -46.83 -36.01 -28.00
C LYS A 324 -47.68 -36.11 -26.70
N SER A 325 -48.39 -35.08 -26.21
CA SER A 325 -49.11 -33.99 -26.92
C SER A 325 -49.60 -32.82 -26.01
N GLY A 326 -49.73 -31.60 -26.57
CA GLY A 326 -50.66 -30.52 -26.15
C GLY A 326 -50.39 -29.74 -24.83
N GLY A 327 -50.57 -28.41 -24.70
CA GLY A 327 -50.78 -27.33 -25.67
C GLY A 327 -52.00 -26.41 -25.41
N ALA A 328 -51.82 -25.18 -24.90
CA ALA A 328 -52.77 -24.04 -25.08
C ALA A 328 -52.24 -22.63 -24.62
N LYS A 329 -52.08 -21.74 -25.61
CA LYS A 329 -52.20 -20.24 -25.68
C LYS A 329 -52.38 -19.34 -24.42
N SER A 330 -51.59 -18.25 -24.38
CA SER A 330 -52.00 -16.81 -24.53
C SER A 330 -50.72 -15.93 -24.58
N LYS A 331 -50.34 -15.12 -25.58
CA LYS A 331 -50.91 -14.00 -26.38
C LYS A 331 -50.67 -12.60 -25.76
N GLY A 332 -50.14 -11.65 -26.54
CA GLY A 332 -49.81 -10.25 -26.15
C GLY A 332 -48.29 -9.96 -26.11
N ASP A 333 -47.56 -9.87 -27.22
CA ASP A 333 -47.45 -8.76 -28.20
C ASP A 333 -46.55 -7.59 -27.75
N GLY A 334 -45.46 -7.34 -28.49
CA GLY A 334 -44.49 -6.26 -28.18
C GLY A 334 -43.14 -6.35 -28.91
N LYS A 335 -43.10 -6.02 -30.21
CA LYS A 335 -41.86 -5.75 -30.98
C LYS A 335 -41.90 -4.29 -31.43
N PRO A 336 -40.82 -3.52 -31.30
CA PRO A 336 -40.12 -3.12 -32.53
C PRO A 336 -38.57 -3.02 -32.44
N ALA A 337 -38.00 -2.97 -33.65
CA ALA A 337 -36.73 -2.39 -34.11
C ALA A 337 -35.62 -1.96 -33.12
N GLY A 338 -34.37 -2.30 -33.49
CA GLY A 338 -33.16 -1.84 -32.81
C GLY A 338 -31.85 -2.15 -33.55
N GLN A 339 -31.85 -2.17 -34.89
CA GLN A 339 -30.62 -2.35 -35.66
C GLN A 339 -29.88 -1.01 -35.73
N GLY A 340 -29.02 -0.74 -34.74
CA GLY A 340 -28.33 0.55 -34.59
C GLY A 340 -26.96 0.42 -33.92
N ASN A 341 -25.93 0.84 -34.64
CA ASN A 341 -24.56 1.14 -34.19
C ASN A 341 -23.94 0.25 -33.10
N ALA A 342 -23.31 -0.85 -33.53
CA ALA A 342 -22.32 -1.59 -32.75
C ALA A 342 -21.00 -0.79 -32.58
N LYS A 343 -21.04 0.33 -31.83
CA LYS A 343 -19.86 1.03 -31.32
C LYS A 343 -20.06 1.35 -29.84
N THR A 344 -19.19 0.78 -29.00
CA THR A 344 -19.04 1.11 -27.56
C THR A 344 -20.31 1.01 -26.70
N ALA A 345 -20.85 -0.20 -26.58
CA ALA A 345 -21.55 -0.60 -25.35
C ALA A 345 -20.52 -1.20 -24.37
N GLY A 346 -20.37 -0.59 -23.19
CA GLY A 346 -19.67 -1.23 -22.07
C GLY A 346 -20.43 -2.47 -21.60
N ALA A 347 -19.77 -3.35 -20.84
CA ALA A 347 -20.42 -4.54 -20.29
C ALA A 347 -21.67 -4.14 -19.50
N SER A 348 -22.79 -4.84 -19.69
CA SER A 348 -23.99 -4.52 -18.93
C SER A 348 -23.75 -4.86 -17.45
N GLY A 349 -24.37 -4.10 -16.55
CA GLY A 349 -24.25 -4.35 -15.12
C GLY A 349 -24.72 -5.77 -14.73
N ALA A 350 -25.61 -6.38 -15.52
CA ALA A 350 -26.03 -7.78 -15.34
C ALA A 350 -24.88 -8.76 -15.66
N ASP A 351 -24.15 -8.57 -16.76
CA ASP A 351 -23.02 -9.44 -17.15
C ASP A 351 -21.90 -9.40 -16.10
N ILE A 352 -21.59 -8.20 -15.59
CA ILE A 352 -20.56 -8.00 -14.56
C ILE A 352 -20.94 -8.72 -13.26
N ASN A 353 -22.18 -8.58 -12.79
CA ASN A 353 -22.63 -9.23 -11.56
C ASN A 353 -22.82 -10.75 -11.74
N GLY A 354 -23.27 -11.21 -12.91
CA GLY A 354 -23.36 -12.63 -13.24
C GLY A 354 -21.99 -13.31 -13.22
N TYR A 355 -20.99 -12.69 -13.85
CA TYR A 355 -19.62 -13.20 -13.84
C TYR A 355 -18.96 -13.10 -12.45
N LEU A 356 -19.25 -12.05 -11.66
CA LEU A 356 -18.85 -11.97 -10.24
C LEU A 356 -19.36 -13.16 -9.44
N GLY A 357 -20.63 -13.55 -9.63
CA GLY A 357 -21.23 -14.73 -9.01
C GLY A 357 -20.54 -16.03 -9.41
N GLN A 358 -20.17 -16.18 -10.70
CA GLN A 358 -19.40 -17.33 -11.19
C GLN A 358 -18.01 -17.41 -10.57
N ILE A 359 -17.29 -16.29 -10.42
CA ILE A 359 -15.98 -16.26 -9.73
C ILE A 359 -16.16 -16.69 -8.27
N LYS A 360 -17.16 -16.15 -7.56
CA LYS A 360 -17.42 -16.50 -6.16
C LYS A 360 -17.73 -17.99 -6.00
N GLY A 361 -18.67 -18.53 -6.77
CA GLY A 361 -19.02 -19.95 -6.74
C GLY A 361 -17.84 -20.87 -7.10
N ALA A 362 -16.96 -20.45 -8.03
CA ALA A 362 -15.74 -21.20 -8.34
C ALA A 362 -14.76 -21.24 -7.15
N ILE A 363 -14.60 -20.14 -6.40
CA ILE A 363 -13.75 -20.08 -5.20
C ILE A 363 -14.40 -20.85 -4.04
N GLU A 364 -15.71 -20.67 -3.81
CA GLU A 364 -16.50 -21.40 -2.81
C GLU A 364 -16.43 -22.92 -3.03
N SER A 365 -16.46 -23.39 -4.27
CA SER A 365 -16.32 -24.83 -4.62
C SER A 365 -14.97 -25.45 -4.20
N LYS A 366 -13.97 -24.64 -3.84
CA LYS A 366 -12.65 -25.04 -3.34
C LYS A 366 -12.42 -24.65 -1.87
N PHE A 367 -13.45 -24.13 -1.22
CA PHE A 367 -13.39 -23.65 0.16
C PHE A 367 -14.07 -24.67 1.10
N TYR A 368 -13.31 -25.66 1.56
CA TYR A 368 -13.86 -26.81 2.30
C TYR A 368 -14.41 -26.46 3.70
N ASP A 369 -13.98 -25.35 4.30
CA ASP A 369 -14.31 -24.97 5.69
C ASP A 369 -15.34 -23.82 5.80
N ALA A 370 -16.23 -23.63 4.82
CA ALA A 370 -17.13 -22.47 4.72
C ALA A 370 -17.85 -22.11 6.04
N SER A 371 -18.42 -23.11 6.72
CA SER A 371 -19.14 -22.95 7.99
C SER A 371 -18.27 -22.39 9.14
N SER A 372 -16.97 -22.69 9.16
CA SER A 372 -16.02 -22.19 10.17
C SER A 372 -15.74 -20.68 10.04
N PHE A 373 -16.14 -20.07 8.92
CA PHE A 373 -15.97 -18.64 8.65
C PHE A 373 -17.30 -17.89 8.46
N ALA A 374 -18.43 -18.50 8.85
CA ALA A 374 -19.74 -17.88 8.78
C ALA A 374 -19.76 -16.47 9.43
N GLY A 375 -20.30 -15.49 8.71
CA GLY A 375 -20.37 -14.09 9.14
C GLY A 375 -19.07 -13.29 8.98
N LYS A 376 -17.92 -13.92 8.72
CA LYS A 376 -16.67 -13.23 8.39
C LYS A 376 -16.66 -12.78 6.93
N THR A 377 -15.80 -11.81 6.60
CA THR A 377 -15.65 -11.29 5.24
C THR A 377 -14.17 -11.07 4.94
N CYS A 378 -13.75 -11.34 3.71
CA CYS A 378 -12.42 -10.98 3.20
C CYS A 378 -12.56 -10.16 1.91
N ASN A 379 -11.86 -9.04 1.85
CA ASN A 379 -11.68 -8.24 0.65
C ASN A 379 -10.41 -8.72 -0.05
N LEU A 380 -10.57 -9.34 -1.21
CA LEU A 380 -9.48 -9.76 -2.09
C LEU A 380 -9.37 -8.80 -3.27
N ARG A 381 -8.19 -8.66 -3.85
CA ARG A 381 -7.96 -8.11 -5.18
C ARG A 381 -7.43 -9.22 -6.07
N ILE A 382 -8.14 -9.50 -7.15
CA ILE A 382 -7.83 -10.56 -8.11
C ILE A 382 -7.39 -9.95 -9.44
N LYS A 383 -6.41 -10.59 -10.09
CA LYS A 383 -6.05 -10.31 -11.49
C LYS A 383 -6.30 -11.57 -12.31
N LEU A 384 -7.17 -11.46 -13.31
CA LEU A 384 -7.46 -12.54 -14.25
C LEU A 384 -6.80 -12.29 -15.60
N ALA A 385 -6.46 -13.36 -16.30
CA ALA A 385 -6.08 -13.36 -17.70
C ALA A 385 -7.34 -13.45 -18.62
N PRO A 386 -7.22 -13.18 -19.94
CA PRO A 386 -8.36 -13.17 -20.87
C PRO A 386 -9.06 -14.53 -21.07
N ASP A 387 -8.45 -15.61 -20.61
CA ASP A 387 -8.95 -16.99 -20.60
C ASP A 387 -9.71 -17.35 -19.31
N GLY A 388 -9.65 -16.49 -18.28
CA GLY A 388 -10.19 -16.74 -16.94
C GLY A 388 -9.15 -17.19 -15.91
N LEU A 389 -7.90 -17.45 -16.30
CA LEU A 389 -6.86 -17.92 -15.38
C LEU A 389 -6.52 -16.85 -14.33
N LEU A 390 -6.42 -17.24 -13.05
CA LEU A 390 -6.01 -16.35 -11.98
C LEU A 390 -4.50 -16.10 -12.02
N ILE A 391 -4.10 -14.89 -12.40
CA ILE A 391 -2.69 -14.45 -12.44
C ILE A 391 -2.18 -14.14 -11.03
N ASP A 392 -2.97 -13.42 -10.25
CA ASP A 392 -2.57 -12.91 -8.93
C ASP A 392 -3.80 -12.74 -8.02
N VAL A 393 -3.60 -12.93 -6.72
CA VAL A 393 -4.62 -12.70 -5.69
C VAL A 393 -3.96 -12.20 -4.40
N LYS A 394 -4.48 -11.08 -3.89
CA LYS A 394 -3.95 -10.40 -2.71
C LYS A 394 -5.09 -10.02 -1.77
N ALA A 395 -4.89 -10.13 -0.46
CA ALA A 395 -5.84 -9.61 0.52
C ALA A 395 -5.66 -8.09 0.69
N GLU A 396 -6.76 -7.34 0.68
CA GLU A 396 -6.81 -5.90 0.96
C GLU A 396 -7.34 -5.60 2.37
N GLY A 397 -8.10 -6.52 2.99
CA GLY A 397 -8.56 -6.41 4.38
C GLY A 397 -9.64 -7.43 4.73
N GLY A 398 -10.00 -7.53 6.01
CA GLY A 398 -10.97 -8.51 6.53
C GLY A 398 -10.35 -9.46 7.55
N ASP A 399 -10.99 -10.61 7.77
CA ASP A 399 -10.45 -11.64 8.67
C ASP A 399 -9.22 -12.33 8.06
N PRO A 400 -8.05 -12.35 8.73
CA PRO A 400 -6.81 -12.82 8.12
C PRO A 400 -6.80 -14.33 7.85
N ALA A 401 -7.48 -15.13 8.67
CA ALA A 401 -7.58 -16.57 8.47
C ALA A 401 -8.48 -16.91 7.28
N LEU A 402 -9.65 -16.24 7.18
CA LEU A 402 -10.52 -16.32 6.00
C LEU A 402 -9.77 -15.88 4.74
N CYS A 403 -9.01 -14.77 4.79
CA CYS A 403 -8.27 -14.29 3.63
C CYS A 403 -7.18 -15.27 3.17
N GLN A 404 -6.45 -15.92 4.08
CA GLN A 404 -5.47 -16.94 3.70
C GLN A 404 -6.13 -18.17 3.07
N ALA A 405 -7.23 -18.66 3.67
CA ALA A 405 -7.99 -19.78 3.13
C ALA A 405 -8.61 -19.45 1.75
N ALA A 406 -9.14 -18.23 1.58
CA ALA A 406 -9.75 -17.77 0.33
C ALA A 406 -8.69 -17.56 -0.77
N ILE A 407 -7.48 -17.11 -0.43
CA ILE A 407 -6.33 -17.08 -1.37
C ILE A 407 -5.96 -18.50 -1.83
N ALA A 408 -5.94 -19.48 -0.92
CA ALA A 408 -5.63 -20.87 -1.26
C ALA A 408 -6.72 -21.49 -2.16
N ALA A 409 -8.00 -21.30 -1.80
CA ALA A 409 -9.14 -21.74 -2.60
C ALA A 409 -9.15 -21.09 -3.99
N ALA A 410 -8.91 -19.77 -4.08
CA ALA A 410 -8.87 -19.04 -5.35
C ALA A 410 -7.78 -19.54 -6.30
N LYS A 411 -6.60 -19.92 -5.78
CA LYS A 411 -5.53 -20.53 -6.59
C LYS A 411 -5.85 -21.93 -7.11
N GLN A 412 -6.83 -22.63 -6.51
CA GLN A 412 -7.31 -23.95 -6.95
C GLN A 412 -8.61 -23.85 -7.77
N ALA A 413 -9.25 -22.68 -7.79
CA ALA A 413 -10.52 -22.44 -8.46
C ALA A 413 -10.33 -22.36 -9.98
N LYS A 414 -11.16 -23.11 -10.73
CA LYS A 414 -11.27 -22.98 -12.18
C LYS A 414 -12.32 -21.92 -12.49
N ILE A 415 -11.88 -20.67 -12.55
CA ILE A 415 -12.73 -19.54 -12.92
C ILE A 415 -13.05 -19.66 -14.43
N PRO A 416 -14.33 -19.53 -14.85
CA PRO A 416 -14.69 -19.59 -16.27
C PRO A 416 -14.13 -18.40 -17.05
N LYS A 417 -14.03 -18.53 -18.38
CA LYS A 417 -13.59 -17.43 -19.25
C LYS A 417 -14.58 -16.24 -19.19
N PRO A 418 -14.11 -14.97 -19.16
CA PRO A 418 -14.99 -13.80 -19.25
C PRO A 418 -15.90 -13.84 -20.49
N PRO A 419 -17.22 -13.57 -20.36
CA PRO A 419 -18.16 -13.66 -21.47
C PRO A 419 -18.00 -12.56 -22.52
N SER A 420 -17.32 -11.46 -22.20
CA SER A 420 -16.99 -10.39 -23.15
C SER A 420 -15.72 -9.66 -22.76
N GLN A 421 -15.08 -8.98 -23.73
CA GLN A 421 -13.89 -8.15 -23.48
C GLN A 421 -14.18 -7.07 -22.43
N ALA A 422 -15.36 -6.45 -22.45
CA ALA A 422 -15.70 -5.40 -21.51
C ALA A 422 -15.89 -5.92 -20.06
N VAL A 423 -16.30 -7.18 -19.87
CA VAL A 423 -16.26 -7.83 -18.55
C VAL A 423 -14.82 -8.12 -18.15
N TYR A 424 -13.98 -8.62 -19.06
CA TYR A 424 -12.55 -8.81 -18.79
C TYR A 424 -11.84 -7.52 -18.36
N GLU A 425 -12.10 -6.37 -19.00
CA GLU A 425 -11.50 -5.08 -18.64
C GLU A 425 -11.82 -4.65 -17.19
N VAL A 426 -12.95 -5.10 -16.64
CA VAL A 426 -13.30 -4.90 -15.22
C VAL A 426 -12.53 -5.90 -14.34
N PHE A 427 -12.50 -7.19 -14.72
CA PHE A 427 -11.94 -8.27 -13.89
C PHE A 427 -10.43 -8.52 -14.02
N LYS A 428 -9.73 -7.84 -14.95
CA LYS A 428 -8.25 -7.87 -15.04
C LYS A 428 -7.55 -7.39 -13.77
N ASN A 429 -8.21 -6.56 -12.95
CA ASN A 429 -7.74 -6.10 -11.64
C ASN A 429 -8.92 -5.62 -10.77
N ALA A 430 -9.79 -6.56 -10.38
CA ALA A 430 -11.01 -6.26 -9.62
C ALA A 430 -10.85 -6.50 -8.10
N PRO A 431 -11.46 -5.65 -7.26
CA PRO A 431 -11.76 -6.01 -5.88
C PRO A 431 -12.92 -7.03 -5.84
N LEU A 432 -12.78 -8.06 -5.01
CA LEU A 432 -13.74 -9.13 -4.78
C LEU A 432 -13.97 -9.30 -3.28
N VAL A 433 -15.21 -9.07 -2.84
CA VAL A 433 -15.63 -9.33 -1.46
C VAL A 433 -16.06 -10.80 -1.35
N PHE A 434 -15.23 -11.61 -0.69
CA PHE A 434 -15.51 -13.02 -0.39
C PHE A 434 -16.17 -13.16 0.98
N LYS A 435 -17.30 -13.86 1.01
CA LYS A 435 -18.08 -14.16 2.22
C LYS A 435 -18.70 -15.55 2.04
N PRO A 436 -18.12 -16.60 2.66
CA PRO A 436 -18.63 -17.96 2.57
C PRO A 436 -19.90 -18.17 3.41
#